data_AF-A0A538N6S2-F1
#
_entry.id   AF-A0A538N6S2-F1
#
_cell.length_a   1.000
_cell.length_b   1.000
_cell.length_c   1.000
_cell.angle_alpha   90.00
_cell.angle_beta   90.00
_cell.angle_gamma   90.00
#
_symmetry.space_group_name_H-M   'P 1'
#
loop_
_entity.id
_entity.type
_entity.pdbx_description
1 polymer ?
#
loop_
_entity_poly.entity_id
_entity_poly.type
_entity_poly.pdbx_seq_one_letter_code
_entity_poly.pdbx_strand_id
1 'polypeptide(L)'
;MTTGVLTRPQQQAPQERIRSRYPRRLVLPLTVGAAGFLAWIVTLAVRLPERYVAGHWNVAWVGFDVILLASLVTTAWAAARRQHVAPAAALVTAVLLLCDAWFDVTTASGAVDVAVSVLSALTVELPVAGVLLWAARRQLRHQPDTSGPTPGR
;
A
#
# COMPACT_ATOMS: atom_id res chain seq x y z
N MET A 1 -5.31 27.20 -57.89
CA MET A 1 -6.47 26.74 -57.10
C MET A 1 -6.63 25.28 -57.44
N THR A 2 -6.31 24.29 -56.61
CA THR A 2 -6.84 24.06 -55.26
C THR A 2 -5.92 23.07 -54.55
N THR A 3 -5.21 23.48 -53.49
CA THR A 3 -4.45 22.55 -52.63
C THR A 3 -5.35 22.19 -51.46
N GLY A 4 -5.93 21.00 -51.52
CA GLY A 4 -6.76 20.46 -50.45
C GLY A 4 -5.91 20.25 -49.19
N VAL A 5 -6.12 21.10 -48.20
CA VAL A 5 -5.68 20.88 -46.83
C VAL A 5 -6.43 19.64 -46.33
N LEU A 6 -5.75 18.49 -46.31
CA LEU A 6 -6.20 17.32 -45.56
C LEU A 6 -6.02 17.61 -44.08
N THR A 7 -7.04 18.22 -43.50
CA THR A 7 -7.21 18.41 -42.06
C THR A 7 -7.17 17.04 -41.39
N ARG A 8 -6.02 16.71 -40.78
CA ARG A 8 -5.81 15.48 -40.01
C ARG A 8 -6.76 15.50 -38.80
N PRO A 9 -7.81 14.67 -38.74
CA PRO A 9 -8.60 14.57 -37.53
C PRO A 9 -7.91 13.58 -36.57
N GLN A 10 -8.21 13.71 -35.29
CA GLN A 10 -7.93 12.73 -34.23
C GLN A 10 -6.59 12.83 -33.50
N GLN A 11 -6.33 14.00 -32.94
CA GLN A 11 -5.57 14.13 -31.68
C GLN A 11 -6.56 14.14 -30.50
N GLN A 12 -7.44 13.14 -30.42
CA GLN A 12 -8.37 12.97 -29.30
C GLN A 12 -7.68 12.14 -28.21
N ALA A 13 -7.14 12.88 -27.22
CA ALA A 13 -6.80 12.50 -25.85
C ALA A 13 -6.62 11.00 -25.51
N PRO A 14 -5.36 10.51 -25.38
CA PRO A 14 -5.04 9.28 -24.65
C PRO A 14 -5.42 9.31 -23.15
N GLN A 15 -5.85 10.48 -22.62
CA GLN A 15 -6.09 10.73 -21.20
C GLN A 15 -7.38 10.06 -20.66
N GLU A 16 -8.36 9.69 -21.52
CA GLU A 16 -9.62 9.12 -21.04
C GLU A 16 -9.54 7.63 -20.63
N ARG A 17 -8.45 6.93 -20.98
CA ARG A 17 -8.27 5.52 -20.62
C ARG A 17 -7.91 5.26 -19.16
N ILE A 18 -7.55 6.31 -18.40
CA ILE A 18 -7.24 6.22 -16.95
C ILE A 18 -8.46 6.62 -16.12
N ARG A 19 -9.65 6.28 -16.58
CA ARG A 19 -10.84 6.22 -15.72
C ARG A 19 -11.35 4.80 -15.74
N SER A 20 -10.56 3.87 -15.19
CA SER A 20 -11.09 2.61 -14.71
C SER A 20 -12.12 2.95 -13.64
N ARG A 21 -13.37 3.20 -14.05
CA ARG A 21 -14.50 3.22 -13.12
C ARG A 21 -14.50 1.83 -12.51
N TYR A 22 -14.08 1.73 -11.25
CA TYR A 22 -14.35 0.54 -10.46
C TYR A 22 -15.82 0.17 -10.72
N PRO A 23 -16.12 -1.11 -11.04
CA PRO A 23 -17.49 -1.49 -11.33
C PRO A 23 -18.35 -1.00 -10.18
N ARG A 24 -19.44 -0.27 -10.45
CA ARG A 24 -20.33 0.29 -9.41
C ARG A 24 -20.74 -0.76 -8.36
N ARG A 25 -20.76 -2.03 -8.77
CA ARG A 25 -21.01 -3.22 -7.96
C ARG A 25 -19.96 -3.46 -6.85
N LEU A 26 -18.73 -2.96 -7.00
CA LEU A 26 -17.68 -3.04 -5.98
C LEU A 26 -17.66 -1.81 -5.08
N VAL A 27 -18.00 -0.63 -5.61
CA VAL A 27 -17.98 0.62 -4.85
C VAL A 27 -18.99 0.58 -3.70
N LEU A 28 -20.22 0.14 -3.99
CA LEU A 28 -21.29 0.09 -2.99
C LEU A 28 -20.94 -0.78 -1.76
N PRO A 29 -20.58 -2.08 -1.90
CA PRO A 29 -20.24 -2.91 -0.75
C PRO A 29 -18.99 -2.39 -0.01
N LEU A 30 -18.01 -1.82 -0.71
CA LEU A 30 -16.86 -1.20 -0.05
C LEU A 30 -17.26 0.02 0.80
N THR A 31 -18.14 0.88 0.28
CA THR A 31 -18.63 2.04 1.05
C THR A 31 -19.48 1.63 2.25
N VAL A 32 -20.34 0.64 2.09
CA VAL A 32 -21.16 0.09 3.19
C VAL A 32 -20.27 -0.58 4.23
N GLY A 33 -19.31 -1.38 3.78
CA GLY A 33 -18.31 -2.02 4.66
C GLY A 33 -17.49 -0.99 5.44
N ALA A 34 -17.03 0.08 4.78
CA ALA A 34 -16.28 1.16 5.44
C ALA A 34 -17.13 1.89 6.50
N ALA A 35 -18.40 2.18 6.21
CA ALA A 35 -19.31 2.81 7.17
C ALA A 35 -19.60 1.88 8.37
N GLY A 36 -19.83 0.59 8.12
CA GLY A 36 -19.99 -0.41 9.17
C GLY A 36 -18.75 -0.56 10.05
N PHE A 37 -17.56 -0.57 9.43
CA PHE A 37 -16.29 -0.64 10.15
C PHE A 37 -16.03 0.62 10.98
N LEU A 38 -16.38 1.80 10.48
CA LEU A 38 -16.33 3.05 11.24
C LEU A 38 -17.23 2.99 12.49
N ALA A 39 -18.47 2.53 12.33
CA ALA A 39 -19.39 2.37 13.46
C ALA A 39 -18.84 1.37 14.51
N TRP A 40 -18.19 0.31 14.05
CA TRP A 40 -17.53 -0.65 14.93
C TRP A 40 -16.34 -0.03 15.69
N ILE A 41 -15.48 0.74 15.02
CA ILE A 41 -14.35 1.45 15.65
C ILE A 41 -14.86 2.39 16.76
N VAL A 42 -15.91 3.17 16.49
CA VAL A 42 -16.51 4.06 17.51
C VAL A 42 -17.02 3.26 18.70
N THR A 43 -17.68 2.12 18.44
CA THR A 43 -18.18 1.24 19.50
C THR A 43 -17.04 0.68 20.35
N LEU A 44 -15.95 0.23 19.72
CA LEU A 44 -14.75 -0.22 20.42
C LEU A 44 -14.15 0.90 21.28
N ALA A 45 -13.99 2.11 20.73
CA ALA A 45 -13.40 3.24 21.44
C ALA A 45 -14.15 3.61 22.73
N VAL A 46 -15.48 3.44 22.74
CA VAL A 46 -16.32 3.74 23.92
C VAL A 46 -16.37 2.58 24.91
N ARG A 47 -16.29 1.33 24.44
CA ARG A 47 -16.53 0.14 25.28
C ARG A 47 -15.26 -0.56 25.75
N LEU A 48 -14.09 -0.26 25.18
CA LEU A 48 -12.86 -0.94 25.54
C LEU A 48 -12.44 -0.57 26.97
N PRO A 49 -12.12 -1.56 27.82
CA PRO A 49 -11.59 -1.27 29.15
C PRO A 49 -10.19 -0.65 29.01
N GLU A 50 -9.87 0.30 29.91
CA GLU A 50 -8.56 0.96 29.93
C GLU A 50 -7.40 -0.02 30.17
N ARG A 51 -7.68 -1.15 30.83
CA ARG A 51 -6.70 -2.21 31.09
C ARG A 51 -7.22 -3.53 30.56
N TYR A 52 -6.45 -4.13 29.66
CA TYR A 52 -6.72 -5.44 29.09
C TYR A 52 -5.44 -6.27 29.08
N VAL A 53 -5.51 -7.50 29.60
CA VAL A 53 -4.39 -8.45 29.56
C VAL A 53 -4.60 -9.38 28.38
N ALA A 54 -3.72 -9.27 27.38
CA ALA A 54 -3.79 -10.09 26.18
C ALA A 54 -3.29 -11.52 26.46
N GLY A 55 -4.16 -12.53 26.28
CA GLY A 55 -3.84 -13.93 26.58
C GLY A 55 -2.73 -14.54 25.71
N HIS A 56 -2.56 -14.08 24.47
CA HIS A 56 -1.56 -14.60 23.52
C HIS A 56 -0.61 -13.50 23.02
N TRP A 57 -0.18 -12.61 23.92
CA TRP A 57 0.66 -11.45 23.59
C TRP A 57 1.89 -11.81 22.76
N ASN A 58 2.64 -12.84 23.18
CA ASN A 58 3.85 -13.29 22.46
C ASN A 58 3.54 -13.77 21.04
N VAL A 59 2.42 -14.44 20.83
CA VAL A 59 2.02 -14.94 19.50
C VAL A 59 1.64 -13.78 18.58
N ALA A 60 0.97 -12.76 19.11
CA ALA A 60 0.61 -11.58 18.34
C ALA A 60 1.86 -10.82 17.84
N TRP A 61 2.84 -10.61 18.74
CA TRP A 61 4.12 -9.98 18.41
C TRP A 61 4.93 -10.78 17.40
N VAL A 62 5.34 -11.99 17.78
CA VAL A 62 6.20 -12.83 16.93
C VAL A 62 5.50 -13.17 15.61
N GLY A 63 4.17 -13.35 15.62
CA GLY A 63 3.40 -13.59 14.42
C GLY A 63 3.43 -12.41 13.45
N PHE A 64 3.31 -11.18 13.95
CA PHE A 64 3.44 -9.98 13.13
C PHE A 64 4.85 -9.84 12.55
N ASP A 65 5.90 -10.03 13.37
CA ASP A 65 7.30 -9.99 12.93
C ASP A 65 7.59 -11.01 11.83
N VAL A 66 7.08 -12.23 11.96
CA VAL A 66 7.25 -13.28 10.95
C VAL A 66 6.60 -12.87 9.62
N ILE A 67 5.41 -12.25 9.67
CA ILE A 67 4.73 -11.74 8.47
C ILE A 67 5.52 -10.60 7.83
N LEU A 68 6.01 -9.65 8.62
CA LEU A 68 6.84 -8.54 8.16
C LEU A 68 8.16 -9.02 7.55
N LEU A 69 8.85 -9.96 8.20
CA LEU A 69 10.06 -10.59 7.66
C LEU A 69 9.77 -11.30 6.34
N ALA A 70 8.69 -12.08 6.28
CA ALA A 70 8.29 -12.76 5.05
C ALA A 70 7.99 -11.76 3.92
N SER A 71 7.36 -10.62 4.22
CA SER A 71 7.09 -9.58 3.23
C SER A 71 8.36 -8.88 2.74
N LEU A 72 9.31 -8.60 3.63
CA LEU A 72 10.64 -8.06 3.30
C LEU A 72 11.40 -9.00 2.38
N VAL A 73 11.49 -10.28 2.73
CA VAL A 73 12.12 -11.32 1.90
C VAL A 73 11.43 -11.42 0.53
N THR A 74 10.10 -11.43 0.51
CA THR A 74 9.32 -11.47 -0.73
C THR A 74 9.57 -10.24 -1.60
N THR A 75 9.69 -9.06 -0.99
CA THR A 75 9.97 -7.80 -1.69
C THR A 75 11.36 -7.80 -2.29
N ALA A 76 12.38 -8.21 -1.53
CA ALA A 76 13.75 -8.34 -2.00
C ALA A 76 13.85 -9.35 -3.16
N TRP A 77 13.21 -10.51 -3.02
CA TRP A 77 13.16 -11.52 -4.07
C TRP A 77 12.42 -11.04 -5.32
N ALA A 78 11.27 -10.37 -5.16
CA ALA A 78 10.50 -9.80 -6.27
C ALA A 78 11.29 -8.71 -7.00
N ALA A 79 11.99 -7.84 -6.27
CA ALA A 79 12.85 -6.82 -6.85
C ALA A 79 13.99 -7.45 -7.68
N ALA A 80 14.55 -8.58 -7.24
CA ALA A 80 15.63 -9.26 -7.93
C ALA A 80 15.18 -10.14 -9.12
N ARG A 81 13.99 -10.73 -9.07
CA ARG A 81 13.57 -11.79 -10.01
C ARG A 81 12.26 -11.55 -10.74
N ARG A 82 11.36 -10.70 -10.22
CA ARG A 82 10.00 -10.52 -10.75
C ARG A 82 9.54 -9.06 -10.71
N GLN A 83 10.06 -8.25 -11.63
CA GLN A 83 9.79 -6.81 -11.70
C GLN A 83 8.30 -6.43 -11.80
N HIS A 84 7.45 -7.31 -12.33
CA HIS A 84 6.01 -7.07 -12.45
C HIS A 84 5.25 -7.16 -11.11
N VAL A 85 5.68 -7.97 -10.14
CA VAL A 85 5.07 -8.02 -8.79
C VAL A 85 5.79 -7.15 -7.76
N ALA A 86 7.00 -6.67 -8.06
CA ALA A 86 7.82 -5.87 -7.15
C ALA A 86 7.10 -4.62 -6.59
N PRO A 87 6.32 -3.83 -7.38
CA PRO A 87 5.62 -2.68 -6.83
C PRO A 87 4.56 -3.04 -5.79
N ALA A 88 3.84 -4.15 -6.02
CA ALA A 88 2.81 -4.62 -5.09
C ALA A 88 3.42 -5.16 -3.80
N ALA A 89 4.50 -5.96 -3.90
CA ALA A 89 5.23 -6.45 -2.73
C ALA A 89 5.83 -5.31 -1.89
N ALA A 90 6.42 -4.31 -2.56
CA ALA A 90 6.95 -3.12 -1.89
C ALA A 90 5.87 -2.30 -1.19
N LEU A 91 4.68 -2.15 -1.80
CA LEU A 91 3.54 -1.47 -1.16
C LEU A 91 3.07 -2.21 0.10
N VAL A 92 2.92 -3.54 0.03
CA VAL A 92 2.52 -4.36 1.17
C VAL A 92 3.52 -4.22 2.32
N THR A 93 4.81 -4.37 2.02
CA THR A 93 5.88 -4.26 3.05
C THR A 93 5.95 -2.86 3.64
N ALA A 94 5.77 -1.81 2.83
CA ALA A 94 5.73 -0.45 3.35
C ALA A 94 4.57 -0.24 4.32
N VAL A 95 3.37 -0.74 4.01
CA VAL A 95 2.22 -0.66 4.92
C VAL A 95 2.49 -1.45 6.21
N LEU A 96 3.08 -2.64 6.11
CA LEU A 96 3.45 -3.42 7.30
C LEU A 96 4.46 -2.69 8.19
N LEU A 97 5.47 -2.03 7.63
CA LEU A 97 6.41 -1.19 8.40
C LEU A 97 5.74 0.03 9.07
N LEU A 98 4.72 0.62 8.44
CA LEU A 98 3.94 1.68 9.09
C LEU A 98 3.10 1.14 10.26
N CYS A 99 2.55 -0.07 10.10
CA CYS A 99 1.84 -0.76 11.17
C CYS A 99 2.78 -1.14 12.31
N ASP A 100 4.00 -1.59 12.00
CA ASP A 100 5.09 -1.92 12.95
C ASP A 100 5.43 -0.71 13.83
N ALA A 101 5.74 0.42 13.19
CA ALA A 101 6.04 1.68 13.89
C ALA A 101 4.93 2.15 14.82
N TRP A 102 3.68 2.06 14.34
CA TRP A 102 2.52 2.38 15.16
C TRP A 102 2.40 1.40 16.35
N PHE A 103 2.58 0.12 16.10
CA PHE A 103 2.44 -0.93 17.10
C PHE A 103 3.50 -0.80 18.19
N ASP A 104 4.78 -0.67 17.83
CA ASP A 104 5.88 -0.51 18.78
C ASP A 104 5.70 0.72 19.67
N VAL A 105 5.38 1.88 19.09
CA VAL A 105 5.18 3.12 19.86
C VAL A 105 3.97 3.03 20.79
N THR A 106 2.87 2.40 20.37
CA THR A 106 1.63 2.31 21.17
C THR A 106 1.68 1.24 22.25
N THR A 107 2.61 0.28 22.16
CA THR A 107 2.74 -0.84 23.09
C THR A 107 3.94 -0.70 24.02
N ALA A 108 4.85 0.24 23.75
CA ALA A 108 5.97 0.59 24.61
C ALA A 108 5.52 1.04 26.00
N SER A 109 6.17 0.50 27.04
CA SER A 109 5.85 0.80 28.44
C SER A 109 7.04 1.44 29.14
N GLY A 110 6.92 2.73 29.48
CA GLY A 110 7.98 3.48 30.17
C GLY A 110 8.76 4.40 29.24
N ALA A 111 9.45 5.39 29.82
CA ALA A 111 10.05 6.49 29.05
C ALA A 111 11.17 6.04 28.11
N VAL A 112 11.98 5.05 28.51
CA VAL A 112 13.09 4.53 27.70
C VAL A 112 12.56 3.76 26.50
N ASP A 113 11.65 2.81 26.72
CA ASP A 113 11.08 1.99 25.66
C ASP A 113 10.34 2.86 24.64
N VAL A 114 9.56 3.85 25.10
CA VAL A 114 8.91 4.82 24.21
C VAL A 114 9.94 5.60 23.39
N ALA A 115 11.04 6.06 24.00
CA ALA A 115 12.09 6.77 23.27
C ALA A 115 12.77 5.88 22.22
N VAL A 116 13.01 4.60 22.54
CA VAL A 116 13.58 3.61 21.62
C VAL A 116 12.63 3.34 20.46
N SER A 117 11.36 3.07 20.72
CA SER A 117 10.34 2.83 19.67
C SER A 117 10.12 4.05 18.77
N VAL A 118 10.10 5.26 19.34
CA VAL A 118 10.00 6.49 18.53
C VAL A 118 11.26 6.67 17.68
N LEU A 119 12.44 6.39 18.23
CA LEU A 119 13.69 6.49 17.48
C LEU A 119 13.75 5.46 16.35
N SER A 120 13.38 4.20 16.58
CA SER A 120 13.35 3.16 15.55
C SER A 120 12.35 3.51 14.45
N ALA A 121 11.15 3.98 14.82
CA ALA A 121 10.15 4.44 13.87
C ALA A 121 10.69 5.54 12.95
N LEU A 122 11.28 6.59 13.52
CA LEU A 122 11.76 7.73 12.75
C LEU A 122 13.02 7.44 11.92
N THR A 123 13.88 6.52 12.37
CA THR A 123 15.20 6.29 11.76
C THR A 123 15.27 5.05 10.87
N VAL A 124 14.37 4.08 11.07
CA VAL A 124 14.38 2.79 10.36
C VAL A 124 13.06 2.57 9.64
N GLU A 125 11.96 2.39 10.37
CA GLU A 125 10.72 1.88 9.79
C GLU A 125 10.10 2.87 8.79
N LEU A 126 9.90 4.13 9.18
CA LEU A 126 9.32 5.16 8.30
C LEU A 126 10.22 5.48 7.10
N PRO A 127 11.55 5.64 7.25
CA PRO A 127 12.45 5.82 6.10
C PRO A 127 12.40 4.65 5.13
N VAL A 128 12.46 3.40 5.61
CA VAL A 128 12.41 2.22 4.75
C VAL A 128 11.07 2.11 4.03
N ALA A 129 9.96 2.34 4.74
CA ALA A 129 8.62 2.41 4.13
C ALA A 129 8.57 3.49 3.03
N GLY A 130 9.12 4.67 3.29
CA GLY A 130 9.23 5.76 2.32
C GLY A 130 10.01 5.37 1.06
N VAL A 131 11.15 4.70 1.21
CA VAL A 131 11.96 4.20 0.09
C VAL A 131 11.19 3.16 -0.73
N LEU A 132 10.51 2.22 -0.08
CA LEU A 132 9.72 1.19 -0.76
C LEU A 132 8.55 1.80 -1.55
N LEU A 133 7.83 2.76 -0.97
CA LEU A 133 6.76 3.49 -1.66
C LEU A 133 7.30 4.30 -2.84
N TRP A 134 8.45 4.94 -2.68
CA TRP A 134 9.11 5.66 -3.77
C TRP A 134 9.53 4.72 -4.91
N ALA A 135 10.14 3.59 -4.58
CA ALA A 135 10.56 2.57 -5.55
C ALA A 135 9.35 2.00 -6.31
N ALA A 136 8.28 1.63 -5.60
CA ALA A 136 7.04 1.14 -6.20
C ALA A 136 6.42 2.17 -7.16
N ARG A 137 6.32 3.43 -6.73
CA ARG A 137 5.82 4.53 -7.58
C ARG A 137 6.68 4.73 -8.83
N ARG A 138 8.00 4.63 -8.71
CA ARG A 138 8.92 4.78 -9.86
C ARG A 138 8.74 3.64 -10.87
N GLN A 139 8.63 2.41 -10.41
CA GLN A 139 8.43 1.24 -11.27
C GLN A 139 7.09 1.30 -12.02
N LEU A 140 6.01 1.69 -11.34
CA LEU A 140 4.69 1.86 -11.97
C LEU A 140 4.68 2.95 -13.05
N ARG A 141 5.49 4.00 -12.89
CA ARG A 141 5.64 5.06 -13.91
C ARG A 141 6.49 4.61 -15.12
N HIS A 142 7.32 3.59 -14.96
CA HIS A 142 8.24 3.12 -15.99
C HIS A 142 7.71 1.94 -16.81
N GLN A 143 6.58 1.34 -16.48
CA GLN A 143 5.91 0.38 -17.37
C GLN A 143 5.11 1.16 -18.43
N PRO A 144 5.59 1.28 -19.68
CA PRO A 144 4.80 1.83 -20.78
C PRO A 144 3.78 0.76 -21.19
N ASP A 145 2.58 1.16 -21.63
CA ASP A 145 1.56 0.24 -22.14
C ASP A 145 2.13 -0.66 -23.25
N THR A 146 2.48 -1.91 -22.91
CA THR A 146 2.90 -2.92 -23.90
C THR A 146 1.72 -3.50 -24.67
N SER A 147 0.50 -3.04 -24.42
CA SER A 147 -0.71 -3.36 -25.18
C SER A 147 -0.89 -2.41 -26.38
N GLY A 148 0.12 -2.33 -27.24
CA GLY A 148 -0.07 -1.89 -28.62
C GLY A 148 -0.68 -3.03 -29.43
N PRO A 149 -1.65 -2.78 -30.33
CA PRO A 149 -2.22 -3.83 -31.15
C PRO A 149 -1.12 -4.48 -31.98
N THR A 150 -0.98 -5.81 -31.88
CA THR A 150 -0.18 -6.62 -32.82
C THR A 150 -0.60 -6.25 -34.24
N PRO A 151 0.29 -5.68 -35.08
CA PRO A 151 0.00 -5.49 -36.49
C PRO A 151 -0.27 -6.86 -37.09
N GLY A 152 -1.35 -6.95 -37.86
CA GLY A 152 -1.93 -8.21 -38.35
C GLY A 152 -0.94 -9.10 -39.11
N ARG A 153 -1.24 -10.40 -39.04
CA ARG A 153 -0.99 -11.34 -40.14
C ARG A 153 -2.25 -11.46 -40.97
#